data_AF-A0A2V7H3I9-F1
#
_entry.id   AF-A0A2V7H3I9-F1
#
_cell.length_a   1.000
_cell.length_b   1.000
_cell.length_c   1.000
_cell.angle_alpha   90.00
_cell.angle_beta   90.00
_cell.angle_gamma   90.00
#
_symmetry.space_group_name_H-M   'P 1'
#
loop_
_entity.id
_entity.type
_entity.pdbx_description
1 polymer ?
#
loop_
_entity_poly.entity_id
_entity_poly.type
_entity_poly.pdbx_seq_one_letter_code
_entity_poly.pdbx_strand_id
1 'polypeptide(L)'
;PLRNEPVRTDTVAGASAIQEVIDNTEWVSQTGNPVAYAPYIRRSPLATHPTPVIIQFAKGDQTVPNPTATAIIRAGDLKDRTSYFRNDLWWAAMIPPQPPMNPHTFLTFGVGPVPAIEAQTQMAIFLGSDGAITVDPDGPGPFFEVPINGPLPEEPNF
;
A
#
# COMPACT_ATOMS: atom_id res chain seq x y z
N PRO A 1 10.08 14.50 -6.62
CA PRO A 1 11.12 13.44 -6.54
C PRO A 1 10.60 12.30 -5.68
N LEU A 2 10.91 11.06 -6.04
CA LEU A 2 10.59 9.90 -5.21
C LEU A 2 11.51 9.89 -3.99
N ARG A 3 11.07 9.24 -2.91
CA ARG A 3 11.87 9.12 -1.71
C ARG A 3 13.12 8.28 -2.02
N ASN A 4 14.26 8.68 -1.46
CA ASN A 4 15.58 8.04 -1.64
C ASN A 4 16.20 8.18 -3.03
N GLU A 5 15.65 9.02 -3.92
CA GLU A 5 16.35 9.40 -5.13
C GLU A 5 17.54 10.34 -4.83
N PRO A 6 18.62 10.28 -5.63
CA PRO A 6 19.69 11.27 -5.56
C PRO A 6 19.15 12.69 -5.80
N VAL A 7 19.78 13.67 -5.14
CA VAL A 7 19.51 15.09 -5.42
C VAL A 7 19.76 15.35 -6.91
N ARG A 8 18.76 15.95 -7.57
CA ARG A 8 18.87 16.39 -8.97
C ARG A 8 19.20 17.87 -8.98
N THR A 9 20.17 18.27 -9.78
CA THR A 9 20.48 19.68 -10.06
C THR A 9 19.64 20.15 -11.24
N ASP A 10 19.03 21.33 -11.13
CA ASP A 10 18.32 21.93 -12.27
C ASP A 10 19.32 22.39 -13.34
N THR A 11 19.32 21.70 -14.47
CA THR A 11 20.18 22.00 -15.63
C THR A 11 19.36 22.39 -16.87
N VAL A 12 18.03 22.47 -16.75
CA VAL A 12 17.12 22.64 -17.88
C VAL A 12 16.38 23.96 -17.74
N ALA A 13 16.60 24.89 -18.68
CA ALA A 13 15.95 26.19 -18.66
C ALA A 13 14.43 26.06 -18.55
N GLY A 14 13.85 26.70 -17.53
CA GLY A 14 12.40 26.69 -17.26
C GLY A 14 11.88 25.51 -16.43
N ALA A 15 12.70 24.49 -16.13
CA ALA A 15 12.26 23.32 -15.37
C ALA A 15 11.83 23.67 -13.93
N SER A 16 12.58 24.52 -13.22
CA SER A 16 12.17 24.98 -11.87
C SER A 16 10.83 25.71 -11.85
N ALA A 17 10.54 26.54 -12.86
CA ALA A 17 9.27 27.27 -12.93
C ALA A 17 8.08 26.32 -13.15
N ILE A 18 8.27 25.28 -13.97
CA ILE A 18 7.27 24.22 -14.16
C ILE A 18 7.09 23.43 -12.86
N GLN A 19 8.19 23.06 -12.19
CA GLN A 19 8.14 22.33 -10.93
C GLN A 19 7.40 23.11 -9.85
N GLU A 20 7.63 24.42 -9.74
CA GLU A 20 6.92 25.28 -8.77
C GLU A 20 5.41 25.31 -9.02
N VAL A 21 4.97 25.37 -10.28
CA VAL A 21 3.54 25.31 -10.62
C VAL A 21 2.94 23.94 -10.26
N ILE A 22 3.65 22.85 -10.55
CA ILE A 22 3.21 21.49 -10.20
C ILE A 22 3.14 21.35 -8.68
N ASP A 23 4.17 21.75 -7.94
CA ASP A 23 4.23 21.66 -6.49
C ASP A 23 3.10 22.47 -5.85
N ASN A 24 2.87 23.71 -6.28
CA ASN A 24 1.78 24.55 -5.78
C ASN A 24 0.41 23.95 -6.08
N THR A 25 0.23 23.37 -7.27
CA THR A 25 -1.03 22.70 -7.67
C THR A 25 -1.27 21.44 -6.84
N GLU A 26 -0.23 20.64 -6.61
CA GLU A 26 -0.29 19.48 -5.74
C GLU A 26 -0.64 19.89 -4.30
N TRP A 27 0.06 20.88 -3.73
CA TRP A 27 -0.22 21.37 -2.38
C TRP A 27 -1.67 21.85 -2.22
N VAL A 28 -2.20 22.59 -3.20
CA VAL A 28 -3.58 23.08 -3.13
C VAL A 28 -4.61 21.97 -3.37
N SER A 29 -4.26 20.91 -4.10
CA SER A 29 -5.14 19.78 -4.39
C SER A 29 -5.21 18.75 -3.26
N GLN A 30 -4.29 18.81 -2.28
CA GLN A 30 -4.24 17.89 -1.13
C GLN A 30 -5.36 18.09 -0.08
N THR A 31 -6.47 18.76 -0.41
CA THR A 31 -7.62 18.87 0.50
C THR A 31 -8.11 17.46 0.87
N GLY A 32 -7.93 17.06 2.12
CA GLY A 32 -8.31 15.73 2.58
C GLY A 32 -7.27 14.62 2.31
N ASN A 33 -6.01 14.95 2.06
CA ASN A 33 -4.96 13.93 1.87
C ASN A 33 -4.90 12.96 3.08
N PRO A 34 -5.11 11.65 2.89
CA PRO A 34 -5.14 10.68 3.99
C PRO A 34 -3.81 10.55 4.75
N VAL A 35 -2.68 10.90 4.14
CA VAL A 35 -1.35 10.89 4.78
C VAL A 35 -1.31 11.85 5.97
N ALA A 36 -1.99 13.00 5.89
CA ALA A 36 -2.05 13.96 6.99
C ALA A 36 -2.83 13.42 8.20
N TYR A 37 -3.76 12.48 7.97
CA TYR A 37 -4.59 11.88 9.02
C TYR A 37 -4.03 10.57 9.56
N ALA A 38 -3.14 9.90 8.83
CA ALA A 38 -2.53 8.64 9.23
C ALA A 38 -1.90 8.65 10.64
N PRO A 39 -1.23 9.72 11.13
CA PRO A 39 -0.69 9.75 12.49
C PRO A 39 -1.75 9.55 13.57
N TYR A 40 -2.99 9.96 13.33
CA TYR A 40 -4.10 9.85 14.28
C TYR A 40 -4.70 8.45 14.39
N ILE A 41 -4.20 7.48 13.61
CA ILE A 41 -4.65 6.08 13.72
C ILE A 41 -3.98 5.41 14.93
N ARG A 42 -2.67 5.62 15.13
CA ARG A 42 -1.91 5.00 16.24
C ARG A 42 -0.91 5.91 16.96
N ARG A 43 -0.20 6.79 16.24
CA ARG A 43 0.87 7.60 16.85
C ARG A 43 0.33 8.63 17.83
N SER A 44 -0.77 9.29 17.46
CA SER A 44 -1.46 10.28 18.29
C SER A 44 -2.97 10.12 18.16
N PRO A 45 -3.58 9.03 18.67
CA PRO A 45 -5.01 8.77 18.45
C PRO A 45 -5.89 9.92 18.96
N LEU A 46 -6.92 10.27 18.19
CA LEU A 46 -7.94 11.24 18.62
C LEU A 46 -8.96 10.62 19.58
N ALA A 47 -9.10 9.29 19.53
CA ALA A 47 -9.90 8.52 20.48
C ALA A 47 -9.11 8.20 21.75
N THR A 48 -9.80 7.73 22.80
CA THR A 48 -9.17 7.32 24.07
C THR A 48 -8.21 6.14 23.90
N HIS A 49 -8.38 5.34 22.84
CA HIS A 49 -7.51 4.24 22.45
C HIS A 49 -7.29 4.25 20.93
N PRO A 50 -6.15 3.74 20.43
CA PRO A 50 -5.92 3.56 19.00
C PRO A 50 -7.00 2.67 18.37
N THR A 51 -7.53 3.10 17.23
CA THR A 51 -8.47 2.28 16.44
C THR A 51 -7.73 1.08 15.86
N PRO A 52 -8.21 -0.17 16.05
CA PRO A 52 -7.64 -1.32 15.36
C PRO A 52 -7.73 -1.12 13.85
N VAL A 53 -6.63 -1.36 13.14
CA VAL A 53 -6.56 -1.22 11.68
C VAL A 53 -5.82 -2.41 11.08
N ILE A 54 -6.23 -2.78 9.87
CA ILE A 54 -5.51 -3.65 8.97
C ILE A 54 -5.45 -2.99 7.59
N ILE A 55 -4.28 -3.04 6.95
CA ILE A 55 -4.04 -2.51 5.61
C ILE A 55 -3.67 -3.68 4.70
N GLN A 56 -4.28 -3.76 3.53
CA GLN A 56 -3.92 -4.74 2.52
C GLN A 56 -3.67 -4.01 1.20
N PHE A 57 -2.53 -4.26 0.57
CA PHE A 57 -2.21 -3.69 -0.75
C PHE A 57 -1.33 -4.66 -1.54
N ALA A 58 -1.25 -4.46 -2.85
CA ALA A 58 -0.59 -5.39 -3.75
C ALA A 58 0.64 -4.79 -4.42
N LYS A 59 1.66 -5.63 -4.62
CA LYS A 59 2.79 -5.29 -5.49
C LYS A 59 2.32 -5.20 -6.93
N GLY A 60 2.68 -4.13 -7.63
CA GLY A 60 2.34 -3.98 -9.05
C GLY A 60 0.94 -3.42 -9.31
N ASP A 61 0.28 -2.80 -8.32
CA ASP A 61 -0.93 -2.00 -8.56
C ASP A 61 -0.61 -0.90 -9.59
N GLN A 62 -1.28 -0.97 -10.75
CA GLN A 62 -1.11 -0.02 -11.86
C GLN A 62 -2.20 1.05 -11.89
N THR A 63 -3.22 0.94 -11.04
CA THR A 63 -4.33 1.89 -10.94
C THR A 63 -4.07 2.94 -9.87
N VAL A 64 -3.52 2.52 -8.73
CA VAL A 64 -3.05 3.41 -7.67
C VAL A 64 -1.60 3.05 -7.33
N PRO A 65 -0.63 3.46 -8.18
CA PRO A 65 0.78 3.14 -7.95
C PRO A 65 1.29 3.67 -6.61
N ASN A 66 2.26 2.96 -6.04
CA ASN A 66 3.08 3.51 -4.96
C ASN A 66 3.78 4.80 -5.43
N PRO A 67 4.03 5.77 -4.53
CA PRO A 67 4.17 5.60 -3.07
C PRO A 67 2.95 6.00 -2.22
N THR A 68 1.75 6.17 -2.77
CA THR A 68 0.59 6.64 -1.97
C THR A 68 0.28 5.72 -0.78
N ALA A 69 0.22 4.40 -0.99
CA ALA A 69 -0.03 3.44 0.09
C ALA A 69 1.09 3.46 1.14
N THR A 70 2.35 3.47 0.70
CA THR A 70 3.51 3.45 1.61
C THR A 70 3.71 4.76 2.34
N ALA A 71 3.27 5.90 1.78
CA ALA A 71 3.22 7.18 2.47
C ALA A 71 2.26 7.15 3.66
N ILE A 72 1.06 6.57 3.50
CA ILE A 72 0.07 6.39 4.59
C ILE A 72 0.65 5.45 5.65
N ILE A 73 1.18 4.29 5.25
CA ILE A 73 1.74 3.29 6.17
C ILE A 73 2.86 3.90 7.02
N ARG A 74 3.75 4.67 6.40
CA ARG A 74 4.84 5.37 7.10
C ARG A 74 4.34 6.48 8.02
N ALA A 75 3.39 7.29 7.55
CA ALA A 75 2.83 8.37 8.33
C ALA A 75 1.93 7.89 9.48
N GLY A 76 1.45 6.65 9.46
CA GLY A 76 0.70 6.08 10.57
C GLY A 76 1.51 5.18 11.50
N ASP A 77 2.76 4.86 11.15
CA ASP A 77 3.52 3.77 11.78
C ASP A 77 2.74 2.44 11.78
N LEU A 78 2.33 2.01 10.57
CA LEU A 78 1.38 0.91 10.35
C LEU A 78 1.99 -0.32 9.67
N LYS A 79 3.33 -0.45 9.65
CA LYS A 79 3.99 -1.61 9.04
C LYS A 79 3.51 -2.93 9.66
N ASP A 80 3.41 -2.97 10.98
CA ASP A 80 2.93 -4.12 11.74
C ASP A 80 1.42 -4.40 11.55
N ARG A 81 0.71 -3.55 10.81
CA ARG A 81 -0.71 -3.69 10.45
C ARG A 81 -0.93 -3.90 8.95
N THR A 82 0.14 -4.09 8.19
CA THR A 82 0.07 -4.13 6.74
C THR A 82 0.34 -5.54 6.24
N SER A 83 -0.55 -6.03 5.40
CA SER A 83 -0.41 -7.26 4.62
C SER A 83 -0.09 -6.90 3.18
N TYR A 84 1.03 -7.40 2.67
CA TYR A 84 1.48 -7.08 1.31
C TYR A 84 1.31 -8.28 0.39
N PHE A 85 0.41 -8.16 -0.59
CA PHE A 85 0.19 -9.20 -1.58
C PHE A 85 1.29 -9.17 -2.65
N ARG A 86 2.07 -10.25 -2.72
CA ARG A 86 3.14 -10.50 -3.69
C ARG A 86 2.56 -11.03 -5.00
N ASN A 87 1.85 -10.15 -5.70
CA ASN A 87 1.27 -10.46 -7.02
C ASN A 87 2.34 -10.91 -8.04
N ASP A 88 3.59 -10.43 -7.91
CA ASP A 88 4.71 -10.88 -8.72
C ASP A 88 4.97 -12.40 -8.57
N LEU A 89 4.88 -12.90 -7.33
CA LEU A 89 5.05 -14.33 -7.03
C LEU A 89 3.80 -15.12 -7.42
N TRP A 90 2.61 -14.58 -7.16
CA TRP A 90 1.34 -15.18 -7.57
C TRP A 90 1.29 -15.39 -9.09
N TRP A 91 1.50 -14.31 -9.86
CA TRP A 91 1.44 -14.35 -11.31
C TRP A 91 2.48 -15.30 -11.92
N ALA A 92 3.70 -15.32 -11.36
CA ALA A 92 4.75 -16.25 -11.79
C ALA A 92 4.43 -17.73 -11.49
N ALA A 93 3.61 -18.01 -10.47
CA ALA A 93 3.18 -19.36 -10.12
C ALA A 93 2.00 -19.87 -10.97
N MET A 94 1.32 -18.99 -11.73
CA MET A 94 0.17 -19.36 -12.53
C MET A 94 0.57 -20.02 -13.87
N ILE A 95 -0.15 -21.09 -14.22
CA ILE A 95 -0.05 -21.74 -15.53
C ILE A 95 -0.90 -20.94 -16.54
N PRO A 96 -0.44 -20.73 -17.79
CA PRO A 96 -1.21 -20.02 -18.79
C PRO A 96 -2.64 -20.58 -19.02
N PRO A 97 -3.63 -19.70 -19.27
CA PRO A 97 -3.50 -18.24 -19.33
C PRO A 97 -3.43 -17.61 -17.93
N GLN A 98 -2.45 -16.72 -17.73
CA GLN A 98 -2.30 -15.99 -16.48
C GLN A 98 -3.45 -14.99 -16.26
N PRO A 99 -3.78 -14.68 -14.99
CA PRO A 99 -4.69 -13.59 -14.67
C PRO A 99 -4.16 -12.22 -15.14
N PRO A 100 -5.02 -11.18 -15.14
CA PRO A 100 -4.57 -9.80 -15.35
C PRO A 100 -3.40 -9.44 -14.43
N MET A 101 -2.39 -8.76 -14.97
CA MET A 101 -1.20 -8.40 -14.21
C MET A 101 -1.50 -7.32 -13.16
N ASN A 102 -2.44 -6.41 -13.42
CA ASN A 102 -2.79 -5.34 -12.48
C ASN A 102 -3.64 -5.90 -11.32
N PRO A 103 -3.10 -5.97 -10.09
CA PRO A 103 -3.78 -6.56 -8.94
C PRO A 103 -4.67 -5.58 -8.18
N HIS A 104 -4.96 -4.39 -8.72
CA HIS A 104 -5.75 -3.37 -8.01
C HIS A 104 -7.02 -3.92 -7.35
N THR A 105 -7.68 -4.87 -8.02
CA THR A 105 -8.93 -5.50 -7.55
C THR A 105 -8.72 -6.90 -6.97
N PHE A 106 -7.54 -7.24 -6.44
CA PHE A 106 -7.25 -8.59 -5.92
C PHE A 106 -8.22 -9.01 -4.81
N LEU A 107 -8.64 -8.07 -3.95
CA LEU A 107 -9.65 -8.30 -2.91
C LEU A 107 -11.03 -8.67 -3.46
N THR A 108 -11.32 -8.33 -4.72
CA THR A 108 -12.60 -8.59 -5.39
C THR A 108 -12.39 -9.44 -6.64
N PHE A 109 -11.53 -10.47 -6.54
CA PHE A 109 -11.34 -11.51 -7.57
C PHE A 109 -10.59 -11.08 -8.84
N GLY A 110 -9.99 -9.89 -8.88
CA GLY A 110 -9.33 -9.34 -10.08
C GLY A 110 -8.17 -10.16 -10.64
N VAL A 111 -7.48 -10.92 -9.77
CA VAL A 111 -6.35 -11.79 -10.13
C VAL A 111 -6.63 -13.28 -9.88
N GLY A 112 -7.90 -13.62 -9.67
CA GLY A 112 -8.35 -14.97 -9.32
C GLY A 112 -8.94 -15.08 -7.90
N PRO A 113 -9.60 -16.20 -7.60
CA PRO A 113 -10.33 -16.37 -6.34
C PRO A 113 -9.47 -16.66 -5.12
N VAL A 114 -8.30 -17.29 -5.29
CA VAL A 114 -7.48 -17.70 -4.14
C VAL A 114 -6.97 -16.47 -3.36
N PRO A 115 -6.29 -15.48 -3.96
CA PRO A 115 -5.82 -14.32 -3.20
C PRO A 115 -6.97 -13.48 -2.62
N ALA A 116 -8.11 -13.45 -3.31
CA ALA A 116 -9.30 -12.76 -2.84
C ALA A 116 -9.86 -13.41 -1.57
N ILE A 117 -10.04 -14.73 -1.58
CA ILE A 117 -10.58 -15.49 -0.43
C ILE A 117 -9.61 -15.43 0.75
N GLU A 118 -8.31 -15.58 0.52
CA GLU A 118 -7.28 -15.49 1.56
C GLU A 118 -7.31 -14.10 2.23
N ALA A 119 -7.24 -13.02 1.44
CA ALA A 119 -7.27 -11.66 1.96
C ALA A 119 -8.59 -11.32 2.69
N GLN A 120 -9.73 -11.77 2.16
CA GLN A 120 -11.03 -11.62 2.82
C GLN A 120 -11.12 -12.45 4.11
N THR A 121 -10.50 -13.62 4.17
CA THR A 121 -10.46 -14.45 5.38
C THR A 121 -9.69 -13.76 6.50
N GLN A 122 -8.53 -13.14 6.18
CA GLN A 122 -7.81 -12.32 7.13
C GLN A 122 -8.67 -11.16 7.65
N MET A 123 -9.40 -10.46 6.76
CA MET A 123 -10.32 -9.39 7.15
C MET A 123 -11.45 -9.91 8.05
N ALA A 124 -12.03 -11.07 7.76
CA ALA A 124 -13.09 -11.67 8.57
C ALA A 124 -12.59 -12.03 9.98
N ILE A 125 -11.39 -12.61 10.10
CA ILE A 125 -10.77 -12.94 11.40
C ILE A 125 -10.44 -11.67 12.19
N PHE A 126 -9.90 -10.65 11.52
CA PHE A 126 -9.60 -9.37 12.13
C PHE A 126 -10.86 -8.72 12.70
N LEU A 127 -11.91 -8.59 11.89
CA LEU A 127 -13.17 -8.01 12.34
C LEU A 127 -13.86 -8.86 13.41
N GLY A 128 -13.89 -10.18 13.26
CA GLY A 128 -14.51 -11.09 14.23
C GLY A 128 -13.79 -11.17 15.59
N SER A 129 -12.57 -10.64 15.67
CA SER A 129 -11.78 -10.54 16.91
C SER A 129 -11.69 -9.10 17.44
N ASP A 130 -12.56 -8.20 16.98
CA ASP A 130 -12.52 -6.77 17.31
C ASP A 130 -11.14 -6.13 17.03
N GLY A 131 -10.47 -6.62 15.99
CA GLY A 131 -9.15 -6.17 15.54
C GLY A 131 -7.98 -6.70 16.36
N ALA A 132 -8.20 -7.71 17.22
CA ALA A 132 -7.15 -8.31 18.04
C ALA A 132 -6.26 -9.30 17.26
N ILE A 133 -6.81 -10.00 16.26
CA ILE A 133 -6.13 -11.07 15.54
C ILE A 133 -5.85 -10.65 14.09
N THR A 134 -4.58 -10.69 13.70
CA THR A 134 -4.15 -10.61 12.30
C THR A 134 -3.40 -11.90 11.97
N VAL A 135 -3.87 -12.64 10.97
CA VAL A 135 -3.26 -13.90 10.51
C VAL A 135 -2.56 -13.71 9.19
N ASP A 136 -1.62 -14.58 8.84
CA ASP A 136 -1.10 -14.64 7.47
C ASP A 136 -2.15 -15.28 6.54
N PRO A 137 -2.67 -14.57 5.51
CA PRO A 137 -3.75 -15.05 4.65
C PRO A 137 -3.47 -16.39 3.96
N ASP A 138 -2.23 -16.65 3.55
CA ASP A 138 -1.79 -17.89 2.90
C ASP A 138 -0.94 -18.79 3.82
N GLY A 139 -0.98 -18.53 5.14
CA GLY A 139 -0.25 -19.31 6.13
C GLY A 139 1.28 -19.20 5.94
N PRO A 140 2.03 -20.31 5.83
CA PRO A 140 3.46 -20.27 5.51
C PRO A 140 3.75 -20.07 4.01
N GLY A 141 2.74 -19.66 3.22
CA GLY A 141 2.86 -19.42 1.80
C GLY A 141 3.71 -18.20 1.45
N PRO A 142 4.04 -18.01 0.16
CA PRO A 142 4.92 -16.92 -0.28
C PRO A 142 4.15 -15.70 -0.82
N PHE A 143 2.82 -15.73 -0.89
CA PHE A 143 2.01 -14.75 -1.61
C PHE A 143 1.60 -13.57 -0.75
N PHE A 144 1.62 -13.68 0.57
CA PHE A 144 1.45 -12.55 1.47
C PHE A 144 2.66 -12.35 2.38
N GLU A 145 3.01 -11.10 2.63
CA GLU A 145 3.94 -10.73 3.69
C GLU A 145 3.14 -10.05 4.82
N VAL A 146 2.98 -10.75 5.95
CA VAL A 146 2.20 -10.26 7.09
C VAL A 146 2.97 -10.43 8.41
N PRO A 147 3.29 -9.34 9.13
CA PRO A 147 3.27 -7.96 8.61
C PRO A 147 4.26 -7.80 7.45
N ILE A 148 4.09 -6.75 6.64
CA ILE A 148 5.01 -6.47 5.53
C ILE A 148 6.46 -6.44 6.02
N ASN A 149 7.31 -7.22 5.35
CA ASN A 149 8.72 -7.36 5.70
C ASN A 149 9.59 -6.43 4.85
N GLY A 150 10.78 -6.08 5.37
CA GLY A 150 11.73 -5.23 4.66
C GLY A 150 11.32 -3.74 4.55
N PRO A 151 12.00 -2.95 3.70
CA PRO A 151 11.64 -1.56 3.42
C PRO A 151 10.27 -1.46 2.74
N LEU A 152 9.55 -0.36 3.00
CA LEU A 152 8.33 -0.07 2.25
C LEU A 152 8.69 0.16 0.77
N PRO A 153 7.89 -0.33 -0.19
CA PRO A 153 8.09 -0.01 -1.60
C PRO A 153 7.98 1.50 -1.87
N GLU A 154 9.08 2.13 -2.28
CA GLU A 154 9.15 3.57 -2.59
C GLU A 154 9.15 3.86 -4.09
N GLU A 155 9.37 2.84 -4.91
CA GLU A 155 9.39 2.96 -6.37
C GLU A 155 7.97 2.82 -6.95
N PRO A 156 7.65 3.52 -8.05
CA PRO A 156 6.49 3.22 -8.87
C PRO A 156 6.58 1.75 -9.26
N ASN A 157 5.56 0.96 -8.91
CA ASN A 157 5.60 -0.50 -8.98
C ASN A 157 5.65 -1.03 -10.45
N PHE A 158 6.80 -0.92 -11.11
CA PHE A 158 7.12 -1.56 -12.39
C PHE A 158 8.29 -2.54 -12.21
#